data_AF-A0A704Q1G6-F1
#
_entry.id   AF-A0A704Q1G6-F1
#
_cell.length_a   1.000
_cell.length_b   1.000
_cell.length_c   1.000
_cell.angle_alpha   90.00
_cell.angle_beta   90.00
_cell.angle_gamma   90.00
#
_symmetry.space_group_name_H-M   'P 1'
#
loop_
_entity.id
_entity.type
_entity.pdbx_description
1 polymer ?
#
loop_
_entity_poly.entity_id
_entity_poly.type
_entity_poly.pdbx_seq_one_letter_code
_entity_poly.pdbx_strand_id
1 'polypeptide(L)' 'KIKWKIKNVGDEAERRGNVRGEILDDEGGSERFETADFSGPHFVECYVIYGNQVVARDRIDVPIHN' A
#
# COMPACT_ATOMS: atom_id res chain seq x y z
N LYS A 1 9.37 11.04 -9.06
CA LYS A 1 7.94 10.74 -8.85
C LYS A 1 7.83 9.79 -7.67
N ILE A 2 6.84 9.97 -6.80
CA ILE A 2 6.54 9.02 -5.74
C ILE A 2 5.36 8.15 -6.20
N LYS A 3 5.41 6.86 -5.89
CA LYS A 3 4.27 5.94 -6.09
C LYS A 3 4.03 5.15 -4.81
N TRP A 4 2.79 4.75 -4.62
CA TRP A 4 2.32 4.01 -3.46
C TRP A 4 1.70 2.70 -3.88
N LYS A 5 1.96 1.63 -3.14
CA LYS A 5 1.24 0.37 -3.30
C LYS A 5 0.67 -0.06 -1.97
N ILE A 6 -0.64 -0.24 -1.95
CA ILE A 6 -1.39 -0.64 -0.78
C ILE A 6 -1.83 -2.07 -1.03
N LYS A 7 -1.51 -2.95 -0.10
CA LYS A 7 -1.89 -4.35 -0.23
C LYS A 7 -2.55 -4.83 1.04
N ASN A 8 -3.81 -5.19 0.87
CA ASN A 8 -4.59 -5.90 1.87
C ASN A 8 -4.70 -7.34 1.38
N VAL A 9 -4.29 -8.30 2.21
CA VAL A 9 -4.33 -9.72 1.88
C VAL A 9 -4.91 -10.52 3.05
N GLY A 10 -5.35 -11.74 2.76
CA GLY A 10 -5.92 -12.67 3.74
C GLY A 10 -7.41 -12.91 3.55
N ASP A 11 -7.91 -13.94 4.23
CA ASP A 11 -9.26 -14.49 4.05
C ASP A 11 -10.36 -13.43 4.19
N GLU A 12 -10.18 -12.48 5.12
CA GLU A 12 -11.16 -11.42 5.35
C GLU A 12 -11.17 -10.38 4.22
N ALA A 13 -10.02 -10.10 3.60
CA ALA A 13 -9.94 -9.24 2.42
C ALA A 13 -10.67 -9.88 1.24
N GLU A 14 -10.50 -11.19 1.05
CA GLU A 14 -11.17 -11.97 -0.01
C GLU A 14 -12.68 -12.04 0.24
N ARG A 15 -13.09 -12.37 1.46
CA ARG A 15 -14.50 -12.46 1.85
C ARG A 15 -15.26 -11.15 1.65
N ARG A 16 -14.60 -10.01 1.87
CA ARG A 16 -15.17 -8.66 1.66
C ARG A 16 -14.99 -8.13 0.23
N GLY A 17 -14.24 -8.82 -0.63
CA GLY A 17 -13.88 -8.32 -1.96
C GLY A 17 -13.00 -7.07 -1.93
N ASN A 18 -12.24 -6.85 -0.85
CA ASN A 18 -11.40 -5.67 -0.62
C ASN A 18 -9.91 -6.00 -0.73
N VAL A 19 -9.57 -6.90 -1.66
CA VAL A 19 -8.18 -7.23 -2.00
C VAL A 19 -7.57 -6.03 -2.75
N ARG A 20 -6.40 -5.57 -2.31
CA ARG A 20 -5.68 -4.44 -2.92
C ARG A 20 -4.28 -4.85 -3.39
N GLY A 21 -3.70 -4.07 -4.29
CA GLY A 21 -2.34 -4.28 -4.78
C GLY A 21 -1.89 -3.38 -5.92
N GLU A 22 -2.71 -2.41 -6.30
CA GLU A 22 -2.42 -1.44 -7.35
C GLU A 22 -1.26 -0.52 -6.94
N ILE A 23 -0.53 -0.02 -7.94
CA ILE A 23 0.48 1.01 -7.77
C ILE A 23 -0.12 2.35 -8.20
N LEU A 24 -0.31 3.24 -7.25
CA LEU A 24 -0.93 4.54 -7.42
C LEU A 24 0.15 5.63 -7.49
N ASP A 25 -0.08 6.68 -8.26
CA ASP A 25 0.76 7.86 -8.23
C ASP A 25 0.53 8.65 -6.94
N ASP A 26 1.57 9.31 -6.45
CA ASP A 26 1.45 10.28 -5.36
C ASP A 26 0.61 11.49 -5.80
N GLU A 27 -0.17 12.03 -4.87
CA GLU A 27 -1.09 13.15 -5.12
C GLU A 27 -0.40 14.53 -4.94
N GLY A 28 0.92 14.55 -4.79
CA GLY A 28 1.76 15.75 -4.68
C GLY A 28 2.19 16.07 -3.25
N GLY A 29 1.65 15.36 -2.25
CA GLY A 29 1.95 15.54 -0.83
C GLY A 29 3.13 14.74 -0.30
N SER A 30 3.66 13.78 -1.07
CA SER A 30 4.60 12.77 -0.55
C SER A 30 4.06 11.99 0.65
N GLU A 31 2.74 11.89 0.74
CA GLU A 31 2.01 11.21 1.80
C GLU A 31 0.75 10.58 1.20
N ARG A 32 0.23 9.56 1.87
CA ARG A 32 -1.00 8.91 1.47
C ARG A 32 -1.77 8.41 2.67
N PHE A 33 -3.07 8.72 2.72
CA PHE A 33 -3.98 8.26 3.75
C PHE A 33 -4.79 7.06 3.27
N GLU A 34 -4.80 5.99 4.05
CA GLU A 34 -5.48 4.75 3.72
C GLU A 34 -6.19 4.19 4.94
N THR A 35 -7.39 3.64 4.72
CA THR A 35 -8.18 2.99 5.77
C THR A 35 -8.29 1.49 5.53
N ALA A 36 -8.25 0.74 6.62
CA ALA A 36 -8.54 -0.68 6.67
C ALA A 36 -9.25 -0.98 8.00
N ASP A 37 -10.32 -1.77 7.91
CA ASP A 37 -11.30 -2.01 8.98
C ASP A 37 -11.43 -3.50 9.32
N PHE A 38 -10.43 -4.29 8.95
CA PHE A 38 -10.40 -5.72 9.22
C PHE A 38 -9.02 -6.19 9.65
N SER A 39 -9.03 -7.21 10.52
CA SER A 39 -7.82 -7.88 10.96
C SER A 39 -7.18 -8.65 9.81
N GLY A 40 -5.85 -8.64 9.75
CA GLY A 40 -5.10 -9.41 8.77
C GLY A 40 -3.79 -8.74 8.34
N PRO A 41 -3.02 -9.41 7.48
CA PRO A 41 -1.80 -8.86 6.92
C PRO A 41 -2.11 -7.71 5.95
N HIS A 42 -1.61 -6.52 6.31
CA HIS A 42 -1.61 -5.35 5.42
C HIS A 42 -0.20 -4.82 5.31
N PHE A 43 0.13 -4.23 4.16
CA PHE A 43 1.37 -3.49 4.00
C PHE A 43 1.22 -2.35 3.01
N VAL A 44 2.09 -1.36 3.16
CA VAL A 44 2.26 -0.24 2.26
C VAL A 44 3.70 -0.26 1.73
N GLU A 45 3.86 -0.11 0.41
CA GLU A 45 5.16 0.13 -0.22
C GLU A 45 5.18 1.54 -0.82
N CYS A 46 6.27 2.27 -0.58
CA CYS A 46 6.55 3.55 -1.21
C CYS A 46 7.71 3.39 -2.20
N TYR A 47 7.62 4.04 -3.35
CA TYR A 47 8.61 3.99 -4.42
C TYR A 47 8.99 5.40 -4.85
N VAL A 48 10.29 5.66 -4.93
CA VAL A 48 10.83 6.87 -5.57
C VAL A 48 11.32 6.49 -6.97
N ILE A 49 10.74 7.12 -7.99
CA ILE A 49 11.06 6.89 -9.40
C ILE A 49 11.79 8.08 -9.99
N TYR A 50 12.94 7.83 -10.60
CA TYR A 50 13.74 8.79 -11.36
C TYR A 50 14.12 8.19 -12.72
N GLY A 51 13.92 8.93 -13.81
CA GLY A 51 14.29 8.45 -15.16
C GLY A 51 13.66 7.09 -15.53
N ASN A 52 12.43 6.82 -15.09
CA ASN A 52 11.73 5.55 -15.26
C ASN A 52 12.35 4.35 -14.51
N GLN A 53 13.21 4.60 -13.52
CA GLN A 53 13.79 3.58 -12.64
C GLN A 53 13.40 3.83 -11.19
N VAL A 54 13.22 2.76 -10.42
CA VAL A 54 13.03 2.86 -8.96
C VAL A 54 14.40 3.08 -8.33
N VAL A 55 14.60 4.24 -7.70
CA VAL A 55 15.87 4.63 -7.06
C VAL A 55 15.83 4.48 -5.54
N ALA A 56 14.64 4.46 -4.95
CA ALA A 56 14.44 4.10 -3.55
C ALA A 56 13.09 3.40 -3.39
N ARG A 57 13.02 2.51 -2.40
CA ARG A 57 11.80 1.78 -2.04
C ARG A 57 11.85 1.48 -0.56
N ASP A 58 10.70 1.55 0.09
CA ASP A 58 10.53 1.01 1.43
C ASP A 58 9.19 0.29 1.55
N ARG A 59 9.11 -0.66 2.48
CA ARG A 59 7.90 -1.43 2.79
C ARG A 59 7.66 -1.39 4.29
N ILE A 60 6.45 -0.99 4.65
CA ILE A 60 5.98 -0.96 6.03
C ILE A 60 4.82 -1.94 6.14
N ASP A 61 4.98 -2.94 7.02
CA ASP A 61 3.89 -3.82 7.39
C ASP A 61 2.99 -3.10 8.41
N VAL A 62 1.67 -3.17 8.19
CA VAL A 62 0.65 -2.51 9.00
C VAL A 62 -0.33 -3.56 9.52
N PRO A 63 0.09 -4.47 10.40
CA PRO A 63 -0.81 -5.51 10.86
C PRO A 63 -1.94 -4.89 11.69
N ILE A 64 -3.17 -5.21 11.32
CA ILE A 64 -4.36 -4.83 12.10
C ILE A 64 -4.71 -6.03 12.96
N HIS A 65 -4.66 -5.82 14.27
CA HIS A 65 -5.01 -6.80 15.29
C HIS A 65 -6.21 -6.26 16.09
N ASN A 66 -7.10 -7.16 16.49
CA ASN A 66 -8.16 -6.88 17.45
C ASN A 66 -7.63 -6.92 18.89
#